data_AF-A0A5Q0P0T9-F1
#
_entry.id   AF-A0A5Q0P0T9-F1
#
_cell.length_a   1.000
_cell.length_b   1.000
_cell.length_c   1.000
_cell.angle_alpha   90.00
_cell.angle_beta   90.00
_cell.angle_gamma   90.00
#
_symmetry.space_group_name_H-M   'P 1'
#
loop_
_entity.id
_entity.type
_entity.pdbx_description
1 polymer ?
#
loop_
_entity_poly.entity_id
_entity_poly.type
_entity_poly.pdbx_seq_one_letter_code
_entity_poly.pdbx_strand_id
1 'polypeptide(L)'
;MYFIRPTRDIPCLEQVIDALPQVQMIYLDDRELYDPTIIAIADVQDFLKYQWNLPTIVLALKNEGTELARAWEQGALAGWIWNDLPAEPLKALKRIDAQYKRNQDSRDLPSAAELQQRLLPNPIDLINYKVETFFQPSAYLSGDWYDYWKISDKEIMFYLADVSGHGVTSSLLTSWMAAFHGRSKTPRELIKKLNGMLMQENIEKHITMIAGVLNLDSHILKWSSAGHYPPPIIFEPNQAPKILSTSSFPLGLTEELEVEEHECVLTKQARFIVCSDGALEPYEGGLSEQFAQLVNHLQNQSFEAPEHVADDIAILSLRRMN
;
A
#
# COMPACT_ATOMS: atom_id res chain seq x y z
N MET A 1 -28.71 -6.19 -5.99
CA MET A 1 -28.81 -7.42 -5.19
C MET A 1 -29.78 -8.35 -5.89
N TYR A 2 -29.55 -9.66 -5.77
CA TYR A 2 -30.39 -10.68 -6.38
C TYR A 2 -31.23 -11.41 -5.34
N PHE A 3 -32.39 -11.91 -5.73
CA PHE A 3 -33.20 -12.85 -4.96
C PHE A 3 -33.30 -14.14 -5.77
N ILE A 4 -32.66 -15.21 -5.31
CA ILE A 4 -32.73 -16.51 -5.95
C ILE A 4 -34.08 -17.12 -5.59
N ARG A 5 -34.91 -17.35 -6.60
CA ARG A 5 -36.24 -17.93 -6.39
C ARG A 5 -36.12 -19.32 -5.73
N PRO A 6 -36.78 -19.57 -4.59
CA PRO A 6 -36.69 -20.86 -3.90
C PRO A 6 -37.21 -22.02 -4.76
N THR A 7 -36.59 -23.19 -4.66
CA THR A 7 -37.06 -24.41 -5.36
C THR A 7 -38.18 -25.13 -4.63
N ARG A 8 -38.40 -24.80 -3.36
CA ARG A 8 -39.49 -25.29 -2.51
C ARG A 8 -40.55 -24.23 -2.28
N ASP A 9 -41.74 -24.68 -1.87
CA ASP A 9 -42.83 -23.77 -1.53
C ASP A 9 -42.56 -23.04 -0.20
N ILE A 10 -42.66 -21.71 -0.22
CA ILE A 10 -42.41 -20.84 0.93
C ILE A 10 -43.66 -19.98 1.15
N PRO A 11 -44.44 -20.23 2.22
CA PRO A 11 -45.74 -19.57 2.42
C PRO A 11 -45.72 -18.04 2.50
N CYS A 12 -44.60 -17.45 2.93
CA CYS A 12 -44.44 -16.00 3.12
C CYS A 12 -43.57 -15.34 2.04
N LEU A 13 -43.33 -16.02 0.91
CA LEU A 13 -42.44 -15.54 -0.14
C LEU A 13 -42.84 -14.14 -0.66
N GLU A 14 -44.13 -13.93 -0.96
CA GLU A 14 -44.62 -12.65 -1.48
C GLU A 14 -44.39 -11.51 -0.48
N GLN A 15 -44.66 -11.75 0.81
CA GLN A 15 -44.43 -10.75 1.88
C GLN A 15 -42.96 -10.34 1.99
N VAL A 16 -42.03 -11.28 1.82
CA VAL A 16 -40.59 -11.00 1.85
C VAL A 16 -40.13 -10.24 0.61
N ILE A 17 -40.67 -10.58 -0.57
CA ILE A 17 -40.38 -9.86 -1.82
C ILE A 17 -40.88 -8.41 -1.73
N ASP A 18 -42.09 -8.20 -1.20
CA ASP A 18 -42.67 -6.87 -1.00
C ASP A 18 -41.87 -6.02 -0.01
N ALA A 19 -41.27 -6.65 1.01
CA ALA A 19 -40.37 -6.00 1.96
C ALA A 19 -38.99 -5.63 1.35
N LEU A 20 -38.65 -6.18 0.18
CA LEU A 20 -37.36 -6.03 -0.50
C LEU A 20 -37.51 -5.56 -1.97
N PRO A 21 -38.20 -4.43 -2.24
CA PRO A 21 -38.64 -4.04 -3.59
C PRO A 21 -37.49 -3.67 -4.55
N GLN A 22 -36.27 -3.50 -4.04
CA GLN A 22 -35.08 -3.13 -4.83
C GLN A 22 -34.24 -4.35 -5.25
N VAL A 23 -34.70 -5.57 -4.94
CA VAL A 23 -33.97 -6.80 -5.22
C VAL A 23 -34.52 -7.44 -6.50
N GLN A 24 -33.64 -7.78 -7.43
CA GLN A 24 -34.01 -8.42 -8.70
C GLN A 24 -34.18 -9.93 -8.48
N MET A 25 -35.33 -10.49 -8.84
CA MET A 25 -35.53 -11.94 -8.82
C MET A 25 -34.74 -12.61 -9.96
N ILE A 26 -34.02 -13.68 -9.62
CA ILE A 26 -33.29 -14.53 -10.57
C ILE A 26 -33.66 -16.00 -10.35
N TYR A 27 -33.49 -16.81 -11.38
CA TYR A 27 -33.72 -18.26 -11.30
C TYR A 27 -32.41 -19.00 -11.06
N LEU A 28 -32.51 -20.11 -10.33
CA LEU A 28 -31.36 -20.93 -9.97
C LEU A 28 -30.57 -21.40 -11.20
N ASP A 29 -31.25 -21.72 -12.29
CA ASP A 29 -30.63 -22.25 -13.52
C ASP A 29 -29.85 -21.18 -14.30
N ASP A 30 -30.21 -19.90 -14.14
CA ASP A 30 -29.58 -18.77 -14.84
C ASP A 30 -28.45 -18.13 -14.02
N ARG A 31 -28.13 -18.67 -12.83
CA ARG A 31 -27.23 -18.04 -11.84
C ARG A 31 -25.84 -17.68 -12.36
N GLU A 32 -25.32 -18.44 -13.32
CA GLU A 32 -23.98 -18.21 -13.92
C GLU A 32 -23.94 -17.01 -14.89
N LEU A 33 -25.11 -16.49 -15.29
CA LEU A 33 -25.25 -15.33 -16.17
C LEU A 33 -25.20 -14.00 -15.41
N TYR A 34 -25.15 -14.03 -14.08
CA TYR A 34 -25.22 -12.85 -13.21
C TYR A 34 -23.86 -12.49 -12.59
N ASP A 35 -23.72 -11.22 -12.21
CA ASP A 35 -22.46 -10.68 -11.68
C ASP A 35 -22.08 -11.37 -10.35
N PRO A 36 -20.91 -12.04 -10.27
CA PRO A 36 -20.49 -12.78 -9.09
C PRO A 36 -20.20 -11.89 -7.86
N THR A 37 -20.10 -10.57 -8.04
CA THR A 37 -19.80 -9.62 -6.97
C THR A 37 -21.05 -9.09 -6.26
N ILE A 38 -22.24 -9.33 -6.81
CA ILE A 38 -23.51 -8.84 -6.27
C ILE A 38 -24.09 -9.83 -5.26
N ILE A 39 -24.45 -9.32 -4.07
CA ILE A 39 -25.07 -10.14 -3.02
C ILE A 39 -26.41 -10.72 -3.49
N ALA A 40 -26.56 -12.02 -3.31
CA ALA A 40 -27.79 -12.78 -3.48
C ALA A 40 -28.49 -13.03 -2.13
N ILE A 41 -29.80 -13.17 -2.17
CA ILE A 41 -30.64 -13.64 -1.07
C ILE A 41 -31.27 -14.93 -1.54
N ALA A 42 -31.21 -15.99 -0.73
CA ALA A 42 -31.69 -17.30 -1.13
C ALA A 42 -32.23 -18.11 0.04
N ASP A 43 -33.01 -19.15 -0.26
CA ASP A 43 -33.41 -20.14 0.72
C ASP A 43 -32.21 -20.98 1.20
N VAL A 44 -32.17 -21.28 2.50
CA VAL A 44 -31.06 -22.01 3.12
C VAL A 44 -30.90 -23.43 2.56
N GLN A 45 -31.99 -24.11 2.19
CA GLN A 45 -31.91 -25.47 1.64
C GLN A 45 -31.29 -25.45 0.24
N ASP A 46 -31.65 -24.45 -0.57
CA ASP A 46 -31.09 -24.30 -1.91
C ASP A 46 -29.60 -23.94 -1.84
N PHE A 47 -29.21 -23.04 -0.94
CA PHE A 47 -27.80 -22.69 -0.73
C PHE A 47 -26.96 -23.92 -0.37
N LEU A 48 -27.42 -24.72 0.60
CA LEU A 48 -26.72 -25.93 1.03
C LEU A 48 -26.70 -27.05 -0.03
N LYS A 49 -27.75 -27.14 -0.84
CA LYS A 49 -27.88 -28.20 -1.86
C LYS A 49 -27.05 -27.92 -3.11
N TYR A 50 -27.07 -26.69 -3.60
CA TYR A 50 -26.50 -26.35 -4.90
C TYR A 50 -25.14 -25.63 -4.83
N GLN A 51 -24.76 -25.09 -3.67
CA GLN A 51 -23.41 -24.56 -3.38
C GLN A 51 -22.82 -23.69 -4.50
N TRP A 52 -23.49 -22.58 -4.80
CA TRP A 52 -23.01 -21.62 -5.80
C TRP A 52 -21.97 -20.64 -5.23
N ASN A 53 -21.30 -19.91 -6.13
CA ASN A 53 -20.22 -18.98 -5.78
C ASN A 53 -20.67 -17.54 -5.45
N LEU A 54 -21.97 -17.23 -5.57
CA LEU A 54 -22.50 -15.91 -5.25
C LEU A 54 -22.43 -15.63 -3.73
N PRO A 55 -22.00 -14.43 -3.29
CA PRO A 55 -22.10 -14.03 -1.89
C PRO A 55 -23.56 -13.98 -1.46
N THR A 56 -23.94 -14.80 -0.47
CA THR A 56 -25.36 -15.07 -0.21
C THR A 56 -25.76 -14.77 1.23
N ILE A 57 -26.88 -14.06 1.40
CA ILE A 57 -27.66 -14.01 2.64
C ILE A 57 -28.70 -15.12 2.57
N VAL A 58 -28.72 -16.01 3.57
CA VAL A 58 -29.64 -17.15 3.59
C VAL A 58 -30.88 -16.87 4.44
N LEU A 59 -32.03 -17.31 3.95
CA LEU A 59 -33.32 -17.28 4.64
C LEU A 59 -33.69 -18.70 5.09
N ALA A 60 -33.98 -18.86 6.39
CA ALA A 60 -34.37 -20.13 6.99
C ALA A 60 -35.75 -20.03 7.66
N LEU A 61 -36.46 -21.15 7.75
CA LEU A 61 -37.66 -21.24 8.61
C LEU A 61 -37.24 -21.35 10.09
N LYS A 62 -38.15 -21.03 11.01
CA LYS A 62 -37.84 -21.01 12.46
C LYS A 62 -37.34 -22.36 13.02
N ASN A 63 -37.70 -23.46 12.38
CA ASN A 63 -37.28 -24.80 12.75
C ASN A 63 -35.98 -25.27 12.06
N GLU A 64 -35.38 -24.45 11.19
CA GLU A 64 -34.19 -24.79 10.38
C GLU A 64 -32.90 -24.16 10.93
N GLY A 65 -32.79 -24.08 12.26
CA GLY A 65 -31.62 -23.50 12.91
C GLY A 65 -30.32 -24.26 12.64
N THR A 66 -30.42 -25.58 12.39
CA THR A 66 -29.24 -26.42 12.09
C THR A 66 -28.70 -26.12 10.70
N GLU A 67 -29.59 -25.96 9.73
CA GLU A 67 -29.28 -25.60 8.36
C GLU A 67 -28.70 -24.19 8.26
N LEU A 68 -29.26 -23.26 9.03
CA LEU A 68 -28.73 -21.90 9.14
C LEU A 68 -27.29 -21.88 9.68
N ALA A 69 -27.02 -22.66 10.73
CA ALA A 69 -25.67 -22.80 11.27
C ALA A 69 -24.69 -23.41 10.25
N ARG A 70 -25.11 -24.45 9.53
CA ARG A 70 -24.31 -25.06 8.46
C ARG A 70 -24.05 -24.11 7.30
N ALA A 71 -25.02 -23.25 6.95
CA ALA A 71 -24.83 -22.26 5.91
C ALA A 71 -23.78 -21.21 6.28
N TRP A 72 -23.69 -20.81 7.56
CA TRP A 72 -22.60 -19.95 8.04
C TRP A 72 -21.23 -20.64 7.95
N GLU A 73 -21.14 -21.91 8.32
CA GLU A 73 -19.90 -22.69 8.16
C GLU A 73 -19.47 -22.78 6.68
N GLN A 74 -20.43 -22.77 5.75
CA GLN A 74 -20.18 -22.76 4.30
C GLN A 74 -20.03 -21.35 3.69
N GLY A 75 -19.94 -20.31 4.52
CA GLY A 75 -19.60 -18.95 4.07
C GLY A 75 -20.78 -18.05 3.69
N ALA A 76 -22.01 -18.37 4.12
CA ALA A 76 -23.13 -17.43 4.03
C ALA A 76 -22.82 -16.13 4.79
N LEU A 77 -23.13 -14.98 4.18
CA LEU A 77 -22.78 -13.66 4.74
C LEU A 77 -23.60 -13.28 5.96
N ALA A 78 -24.86 -13.70 5.99
CA ALA A 78 -25.79 -13.50 7.08
C ALA A 78 -26.93 -14.52 7.00
N GLY A 79 -27.63 -14.71 8.11
CA GLY A 79 -28.79 -15.59 8.22
C GLY A 79 -30.01 -14.85 8.74
N TRP A 80 -31.14 -14.94 8.03
CA TRP A 80 -32.42 -14.33 8.39
C TRP A 80 -33.53 -15.38 8.47
N ILE A 81 -34.65 -15.01 9.09
CA ILE A 81 -35.81 -15.88 9.22
C ILE A 81 -36.91 -15.37 8.29
N TRP A 82 -37.48 -16.27 7.48
CA TRP A 82 -38.52 -15.98 6.49
C TRP A 82 -39.73 -15.19 7.05
N ASN A 83 -40.17 -15.51 8.28
CA ASN A 83 -41.30 -14.85 8.96
C ASN A 83 -40.89 -13.79 9.99
N ASP A 84 -39.61 -13.42 10.03
CA ASP A 84 -39.05 -12.53 11.06
C ASP A 84 -37.81 -11.83 10.50
N LEU A 85 -38.04 -11.04 9.45
CA LEU A 85 -36.99 -10.20 8.86
C LEU A 85 -36.56 -9.09 9.84
N PRO A 86 -35.34 -8.54 9.70
CA PRO A 86 -34.92 -7.39 10.48
C PRO A 86 -35.91 -6.22 10.36
N ALA A 87 -36.06 -5.42 11.42
CA ALA A 87 -37.00 -4.28 11.42
C ALA A 87 -36.75 -3.25 10.29
N GLU A 88 -35.50 -3.08 9.85
CA GLU A 88 -35.11 -2.27 8.70
C GLU A 88 -34.31 -3.11 7.69
N PRO A 89 -34.94 -3.99 6.86
CA PRO A 89 -34.24 -4.95 6.01
C PRO A 89 -33.27 -4.27 5.03
N LEU A 90 -33.69 -3.18 4.39
CA LEU A 90 -32.87 -2.44 3.43
C LEU A 90 -31.60 -1.84 4.07
N LYS A 91 -31.69 -1.40 5.32
CA LYS A 91 -30.54 -0.86 6.06
C LYS A 91 -29.59 -1.98 6.49
N ALA A 92 -30.14 -3.12 6.89
CA ALA A 92 -29.36 -4.33 7.16
C ALA A 92 -28.62 -4.82 5.91
N LEU A 93 -29.28 -4.85 4.75
CA LEU A 93 -28.65 -5.17 3.45
C LEU A 93 -27.48 -4.24 3.15
N LYS A 94 -27.68 -2.92 3.26
CA LYS A 94 -26.59 -1.94 3.03
C LYS A 94 -25.41 -2.16 3.97
N ARG A 95 -25.67 -2.49 5.24
CA ARG A 95 -24.61 -2.79 6.22
C ARG A 95 -23.82 -4.05 5.84
N ILE A 96 -24.51 -5.12 5.45
CA ILE A 96 -23.89 -6.38 5.03
C ILE A 96 -23.10 -6.18 3.73
N ASP A 97 -23.63 -5.46 2.74
CA ASP A 97 -22.92 -5.13 1.50
C ASP A 97 -21.64 -4.33 1.75
N ALA A 98 -21.72 -3.29 2.59
CA ALA A 98 -20.55 -2.51 2.96
C ALA A 98 -19.50 -3.34 3.72
N GLN A 99 -19.93 -4.28 4.57
CA GLN A 99 -19.01 -5.19 5.27
C GLN A 99 -18.39 -6.21 4.33
N TYR A 100 -19.18 -6.76 3.40
CA TYR A 100 -18.70 -7.71 2.40
C TYR A 100 -17.67 -7.06 1.46
N LYS A 101 -17.95 -5.85 0.96
CA LYS A 101 -17.01 -5.09 0.12
C LYS A 101 -15.69 -4.80 0.83
N ARG A 102 -15.75 -4.32 2.08
CA ARG A 102 -14.54 -4.13 2.92
C ARG A 102 -13.72 -5.42 3.07
N ASN A 103 -14.40 -6.56 3.20
CA ASN A 103 -13.73 -7.86 3.31
C ASN A 103 -13.21 -8.38 1.95
N GLN A 104 -13.83 -8.01 0.83
CA GLN A 104 -13.34 -8.34 -0.51
C GLN A 104 -12.09 -7.54 -0.86
N ASP A 105 -12.04 -6.24 -0.52
CA ASP A 105 -10.84 -5.42 -0.67
C ASP A 105 -9.64 -6.10 0.02
N SER A 106 -9.87 -6.76 1.15
CA SER A 106 -8.85 -7.52 1.90
C SER A 106 -8.32 -8.79 1.20
N ARG A 107 -9.01 -9.33 0.18
CA ARG A 107 -8.59 -10.57 -0.51
C ARG A 107 -7.61 -10.32 -1.65
N ASP A 108 -7.73 -9.19 -2.33
CA ASP A 108 -6.83 -8.82 -3.44
C ASP A 108 -5.60 -8.05 -2.95
N LEU A 109 -5.69 -7.39 -1.79
CA LEU A 109 -4.58 -6.66 -1.18
C LEU A 109 -3.29 -7.49 -1.02
N PRO A 110 -3.31 -8.76 -0.59
CA PRO A 110 -2.11 -9.60 -0.58
C PRO A 110 -1.49 -9.77 -1.98
N SER A 111 -2.30 -9.97 -3.02
CA SER A 111 -1.82 -10.13 -4.39
C SER A 111 -1.29 -8.82 -4.96
N ALA A 112 -1.94 -7.70 -4.64
CA ALA A 112 -1.48 -6.37 -4.98
C ALA A 112 -0.16 -6.05 -4.27
N ALA A 113 0.01 -6.44 -3.01
CA ALA A 113 1.24 -6.30 -2.24
C ALA A 113 2.39 -7.09 -2.86
N GLU A 114 2.13 -8.34 -3.27
CA GLU A 114 3.11 -9.15 -3.98
C GLU A 114 3.54 -8.50 -5.31
N LEU A 115 2.58 -7.93 -6.05
CA LEU A 115 2.89 -7.18 -7.27
C LEU A 115 3.72 -5.93 -6.96
N GLN A 116 3.33 -5.14 -5.96
CA GLN A 116 4.05 -3.94 -5.54
C GLN A 116 5.50 -4.30 -5.14
N GLN A 117 5.71 -5.35 -4.34
CA GLN A 117 7.05 -5.80 -3.98
C GLN A 117 7.90 -6.23 -5.19
N ARG A 118 7.30 -6.87 -6.20
CA ARG A 118 7.99 -7.26 -7.44
C ARG A 118 8.40 -6.07 -8.31
N LEU A 119 7.81 -4.88 -8.10
CA LEU A 119 8.19 -3.66 -8.80
C LEU A 119 9.43 -2.98 -8.18
N LEU A 120 9.84 -3.36 -6.97
CA LEU A 120 11.07 -2.84 -6.35
C LEU A 120 12.30 -3.23 -7.20
N PRO A 121 13.38 -2.41 -7.18
CA PRO A 121 14.56 -2.70 -7.97
C PRO A 121 15.21 -4.02 -7.54
N ASN A 122 15.67 -4.78 -8.52
CA ASN A 122 16.50 -5.95 -8.26
C ASN A 122 17.86 -5.52 -7.67
N PRO A 123 18.46 -6.34 -6.79
CA PRO A 123 19.83 -6.10 -6.30
C PRO A 123 20.81 -5.86 -7.45
N ILE A 124 21.71 -4.91 -7.24
CA ILE A 124 22.69 -4.51 -8.25
C ILE A 124 24.12 -4.63 -7.72
N ASP A 125 24.98 -5.24 -8.53
CA ASP A 125 26.40 -5.32 -8.24
C ASP A 125 27.11 -4.04 -8.68
N LEU A 126 27.77 -3.37 -7.74
CA LEU A 126 28.53 -2.15 -7.94
C LEU A 126 29.99 -2.35 -7.54
N ILE A 127 30.89 -1.79 -8.34
CA ILE A 127 32.32 -1.80 -8.02
C ILE A 127 32.53 -0.90 -6.78
N ASN A 128 33.17 -1.43 -5.74
CA ASN A 128 33.49 -0.73 -4.47
C ASN A 128 32.29 -0.26 -3.64
N TYR A 129 31.05 -0.60 -3.99
CA TYR A 129 29.85 -0.19 -3.25
C TYR A 129 28.93 -1.37 -2.98
N LYS A 130 28.27 -1.33 -1.82
CA LYS A 130 27.15 -2.19 -1.48
C LYS A 130 25.90 -1.33 -1.36
N VAL A 131 24.83 -1.74 -2.03
CA VAL A 131 23.48 -1.20 -1.83
C VAL A 131 22.79 -2.06 -0.78
N GLU A 132 22.29 -1.45 0.29
CA GLU A 132 21.55 -2.13 1.35
C GLU A 132 20.18 -1.49 1.43
N THR A 133 19.12 -2.30 1.44
CA THR A 133 17.75 -1.81 1.46
C THR A 133 16.92 -2.51 2.53
N PHE A 134 15.91 -1.80 3.00
CA PHE A 134 14.87 -2.32 3.87
C PHE A 134 13.53 -1.76 3.40
N PHE A 135 12.50 -2.61 3.38
CA PHE A 135 11.15 -2.25 2.97
C PHE A 135 10.14 -3.01 3.81
N GLN A 136 9.32 -2.29 4.57
CA GLN A 136 8.31 -2.88 5.45
C GLN A 136 7.05 -2.01 5.42
N PRO A 137 6.00 -2.43 4.68
CA PRO A 137 4.70 -1.78 4.77
C PRO A 137 4.07 -1.93 6.17
N SER A 138 3.31 -0.92 6.59
CA SER A 138 2.45 -0.90 7.78
C SER A 138 1.23 -1.80 7.67
N ALA A 139 0.77 -2.03 6.44
CA ALA A 139 -0.32 -2.94 6.11
C ALA A 139 0.09 -3.86 4.96
N TYR A 140 -0.76 -4.00 3.94
CA TYR A 140 -0.43 -4.78 2.74
C TYR A 140 0.43 -3.99 1.75
N LEU A 141 0.06 -2.74 1.52
CA LEU A 141 0.64 -1.87 0.50
C LEU A 141 1.29 -0.66 1.16
N SER A 142 2.34 -0.14 0.53
CA SER A 142 3.16 0.95 1.08
C SER A 142 3.09 2.23 0.24
N GLY A 143 2.93 3.36 0.91
CA GLY A 143 3.11 4.72 0.40
C GLY A 143 4.58 5.15 0.32
N ASP A 144 5.49 4.38 0.92
CA ASP A 144 6.93 4.52 0.73
C ASP A 144 7.43 3.75 -0.49
N TRP A 145 8.51 4.26 -1.09
CA TRP A 145 9.17 3.64 -2.23
C TRP A 145 10.66 3.98 -2.27
N TYR A 146 11.47 3.04 -2.76
CA TYR A 146 12.82 3.35 -3.21
C TYR A 146 13.07 2.72 -4.56
N ASP A 147 14.00 3.31 -5.30
CA ASP A 147 14.47 2.76 -6.55
C ASP A 147 15.94 3.13 -6.79
N TYR A 148 16.62 2.34 -7.63
CA TYR A 148 17.97 2.63 -8.08
C TYR A 148 18.28 1.91 -9.39
N TRP A 149 19.11 2.53 -10.24
CA TRP A 149 19.54 1.95 -11.52
C TRP A 149 20.88 2.50 -11.97
N LYS A 150 21.61 1.71 -12.78
CA LYS A 150 22.80 2.20 -13.50
C LYS A 150 22.37 3.18 -14.59
N ILE A 151 22.90 4.40 -14.53
CA ILE A 151 22.86 5.35 -15.66
C ILE A 151 23.93 4.97 -16.68
N SER A 152 25.07 4.48 -16.20
CA SER A 152 26.21 3.98 -16.97
C SER A 152 27.02 2.98 -16.14
N ASP A 153 28.13 2.47 -16.67
CA ASP A 153 29.06 1.63 -15.90
C ASP A 153 29.72 2.37 -14.72
N LYS A 154 29.65 3.70 -14.72
CA LYS A 154 30.31 4.57 -13.72
C LYS A 154 29.34 5.30 -12.81
N GLU A 155 28.05 5.27 -13.10
CA GLU A 155 27.07 6.10 -12.41
C GLU A 155 25.81 5.32 -12.08
N ILE A 156 25.36 5.45 -10.84
CA ILE A 156 24.09 4.92 -10.35
C ILE A 156 23.20 6.08 -9.92
N MET A 157 21.95 6.06 -10.37
CA MET A 157 20.88 6.87 -9.80
C MET A 157 20.23 6.10 -8.66
N PHE A 158 19.77 6.82 -7.64
CA PHE A 158 18.84 6.30 -6.67
C PHE A 158 17.81 7.36 -6.26
N TYR A 159 16.71 6.92 -5.68
CA TYR A 159 15.83 7.79 -4.91
C TYR A 159 15.11 7.02 -3.81
N LEU A 160 14.64 7.75 -2.81
CA LEU A 160 13.65 7.31 -1.83
C LEU A 160 12.54 8.35 -1.81
N ALA A 161 11.29 7.89 -1.74
CA ALA A 161 10.11 8.71 -1.76
C ALA A 161 9.05 8.20 -0.80
N ASP A 162 8.25 9.12 -0.28
CA ASP A 162 7.12 8.87 0.60
C ASP A 162 5.93 9.71 0.11
N VAL A 163 4.82 9.04 -0.15
CA VAL A 163 3.58 9.64 -0.63
C VAL A 163 2.68 9.94 0.56
N SER A 164 2.31 11.22 0.71
CA SER A 164 1.42 11.69 1.77
C SER A 164 0.18 10.83 2.02
N GLY A 165 0.04 10.42 3.29
CA GLY A 165 -1.07 9.61 3.79
C GLY A 165 -0.97 8.14 3.38
N HIS A 166 -1.69 7.28 4.08
CA HIS A 166 -1.55 5.84 3.95
C HIS A 166 -2.62 5.19 3.06
N GLY A 167 -2.38 3.93 2.67
CA GLY A 167 -3.36 3.04 2.04
C GLY A 167 -3.25 2.92 0.53
N VAL A 168 -4.33 2.41 -0.09
CA VAL A 168 -4.31 1.99 -1.50
C VAL A 168 -3.94 3.12 -2.45
N THR A 169 -4.48 4.33 -2.26
CA THR A 169 -4.22 5.45 -3.17
C THR A 169 -2.76 5.89 -3.17
N SER A 170 -2.10 6.00 -2.01
CA SER A 170 -0.67 6.34 -1.95
C SER A 170 0.18 5.23 -2.55
N SER A 171 -0.17 3.97 -2.29
CA SER A 171 0.54 2.82 -2.86
C SER A 171 0.42 2.67 -4.39
N LEU A 172 -0.69 3.11 -4.97
CA LEU A 172 -0.83 3.19 -6.43
C LEU A 172 0.12 4.22 -7.02
N LEU A 173 0.33 5.34 -6.30
CA LEU A 173 1.24 6.39 -6.74
C LEU A 173 2.70 5.92 -6.66
N THR A 174 3.11 5.22 -5.61
CA THR A 174 4.44 4.60 -5.55
C THR A 174 4.64 3.54 -6.63
N SER A 175 3.62 2.71 -6.88
CA SER A 175 3.66 1.72 -7.98
C SER A 175 3.81 2.39 -9.35
N TRP A 176 3.16 3.55 -9.56
CA TRP A 176 3.31 4.35 -10.76
C TRP A 176 4.73 4.93 -10.90
N MET A 177 5.38 5.32 -9.80
CA MET A 177 6.76 5.81 -9.82
C MET A 177 7.76 4.76 -10.34
N ALA A 178 7.48 3.46 -10.18
CA ALA A 178 8.30 2.40 -10.77
C ALA A 178 8.41 2.52 -12.31
N ALA A 179 7.43 3.13 -12.98
CA ALA A 179 7.49 3.39 -14.43
C ALA A 179 8.58 4.40 -14.85
N PHE A 180 9.11 5.16 -13.89
CA PHE A 180 10.20 6.13 -14.09
C PHE A 180 11.59 5.53 -13.93
N HIS A 181 11.69 4.26 -13.55
CA HIS A 181 12.96 3.53 -13.50
C HIS A 181 13.71 3.67 -14.84
N GLY A 182 14.96 4.13 -14.79
CA GLY A 182 15.78 4.31 -15.98
C GLY A 182 15.39 5.49 -16.89
N ARG A 183 14.43 6.34 -16.51
CA ARG A 183 13.91 7.43 -17.37
C ARG A 183 14.60 8.78 -17.17
N SER A 184 15.52 8.90 -16.22
CA SER A 184 16.22 10.15 -15.91
C SER A 184 17.70 9.89 -15.65
N LYS A 185 18.54 10.89 -15.93
CA LYS A 185 19.99 10.83 -15.71
C LYS A 185 20.48 11.72 -14.59
N THR A 186 19.65 12.67 -14.13
CA THR A 186 19.99 13.55 -13.00
C THR A 186 18.85 13.62 -11.98
N PRO A 187 19.15 13.86 -10.69
CA PRO A 187 18.12 13.96 -9.65
C PRO A 187 17.08 15.03 -9.96
N ARG A 188 17.56 16.20 -10.42
CA ARG A 188 16.72 17.33 -10.81
C ARG A 188 15.77 16.99 -11.96
N GLU A 189 16.23 16.24 -12.96
CA GLU A 189 15.39 15.79 -14.07
C GLU A 189 14.26 14.87 -13.59
N LEU A 190 14.58 13.93 -12.69
CA LEU A 190 13.58 13.02 -12.11
C LEU A 190 12.53 13.78 -11.29
N ILE A 191 12.97 14.65 -10.38
CA ILE A 191 12.08 15.45 -9.53
C ILE A 191 11.15 16.31 -10.40
N LYS A 192 11.68 17.00 -11.42
CA LYS A 192 10.85 17.82 -12.32
C LYS A 192 9.85 17.00 -13.12
N LYS A 193 10.24 15.83 -13.61
CA LYS A 193 9.35 14.93 -14.36
C LYS A 193 8.18 14.45 -13.50
N LEU A 194 8.47 13.97 -12.29
CA LEU A 194 7.45 13.51 -11.36
C LEU A 194 6.53 14.65 -10.91
N ASN A 195 7.09 15.80 -10.53
CA ASN A 195 6.31 16.98 -10.14
C ASN A 195 5.38 17.43 -11.27
N GLY A 196 5.90 17.55 -12.49
CA GLY A 196 5.11 17.97 -13.65
C GLY A 196 3.94 17.03 -13.93
N MET A 197 4.11 15.72 -13.78
CA MET A 197 3.02 14.77 -13.95
C MET A 197 1.97 14.86 -12.84
N LEU A 198 2.37 15.04 -11.57
CA LEU A 198 1.41 15.24 -10.48
C LEU A 198 0.55 16.49 -10.69
N MET A 199 1.20 17.59 -11.11
CA MET A 199 0.51 18.85 -11.39
C MET A 199 -0.42 18.73 -12.61
N GLN A 200 0.04 18.09 -13.68
CA GLN A 200 -0.75 17.90 -14.90
C GLN A 200 -2.02 17.09 -14.66
N GLU A 201 -1.92 16.00 -13.89
CA GLU A 201 -3.05 15.11 -13.60
C GLU A 201 -3.89 15.59 -12.40
N ASN A 202 -3.58 16.75 -11.83
CA ASN A 202 -4.24 17.34 -10.67
C ASN A 202 -4.41 16.35 -9.50
N ILE A 203 -3.35 15.60 -9.21
CA ILE A 203 -3.34 14.62 -8.13
C ILE A 203 -3.28 15.35 -6.78
N GLU A 204 -4.32 15.24 -5.96
CA GLU A 204 -4.40 15.84 -4.61
C GLU A 204 -3.57 15.05 -3.57
N LYS A 205 -2.32 14.75 -3.91
CA LYS A 205 -1.31 14.12 -3.06
C LYS A 205 0.03 14.80 -3.28
N HIS A 206 0.80 14.93 -2.21
CA HIS A 206 2.20 15.33 -2.31
C HIS A 206 3.12 14.14 -2.06
N ILE A 207 4.33 14.22 -2.60
CA ILE A 207 5.38 13.21 -2.44
C ILE A 207 6.62 13.90 -1.88
N THR A 208 7.11 13.44 -0.73
CA THR A 208 8.46 13.80 -0.28
C THR A 208 9.46 12.90 -0.98
N MET A 209 10.59 13.43 -1.41
CA MET A 209 11.58 12.65 -2.16
C MET A 209 13.00 13.12 -1.91
N ILE A 210 13.93 12.18 -1.83
CA ILE A 210 15.33 12.44 -2.11
C ILE A 210 15.78 11.62 -3.31
N ALA A 211 16.44 12.28 -4.26
CA ALA A 211 17.04 11.62 -5.41
C ALA A 211 18.54 11.96 -5.48
N GLY A 212 19.35 11.03 -5.95
CA GLY A 212 20.78 11.23 -6.06
C GLY A 212 21.45 10.41 -7.16
N VAL A 213 22.66 10.84 -7.52
CA VAL A 213 23.56 10.13 -8.42
C VAL A 213 24.90 9.94 -7.72
N LEU A 214 25.40 8.72 -7.74
CA LEU A 214 26.74 8.38 -7.27
C LEU A 214 27.63 8.02 -8.45
N ASN A 215 28.75 8.71 -8.59
CA ASN A 215 29.81 8.33 -9.50
C ASN A 215 30.76 7.34 -8.80
N LEU A 216 30.90 6.15 -9.37
CA LEU A 216 31.65 5.03 -8.80
C LEU A 216 33.18 5.18 -8.92
N ASP A 217 33.65 6.03 -9.85
CA ASP A 217 35.08 6.31 -10.06
C ASP A 217 35.56 7.46 -9.16
N SER A 218 34.86 8.60 -9.20
CA SER A 218 35.23 9.79 -8.42
C SER A 218 34.72 9.72 -6.98
N HIS A 219 33.78 8.83 -6.68
CA HIS A 219 33.08 8.71 -5.40
C HIS A 219 32.28 9.95 -5.01
N ILE A 220 32.01 10.84 -5.98
CA ILE A 220 31.18 12.01 -5.79
C ILE A 220 29.72 11.55 -5.77
N LEU A 221 29.06 11.83 -4.65
CA LEU A 221 27.64 11.70 -4.46
C LEU A 221 26.99 13.07 -4.65
N LYS A 222 26.02 13.16 -5.57
CA LYS A 222 25.17 14.32 -5.78
C LYS A 222 23.74 13.98 -5.39
N TRP A 223 23.03 14.89 -4.74
CA TRP A 223 21.63 14.67 -4.40
C TRP A 223 20.83 15.98 -4.38
N SER A 224 19.53 15.82 -4.55
CA SER A 224 18.52 16.86 -4.35
C SER A 224 17.39 16.28 -3.52
N SER A 225 16.89 17.09 -2.60
CA SER A 225 15.73 16.75 -1.78
C SER A 225 14.55 17.62 -2.19
N ALA A 226 13.36 17.06 -2.10
CA ALA A 226 12.07 17.71 -2.29
C ALA A 226 11.19 17.42 -1.07
N GLY A 227 11.33 18.25 -0.04
CA GLY A 227 10.58 18.15 1.22
C GLY A 227 10.84 16.88 2.04
N HIS A 228 11.89 16.12 1.74
CA HIS A 228 12.14 14.83 2.38
C HIS A 228 12.69 14.98 3.80
N TYR A 229 12.12 14.19 4.69
CA TYR A 229 12.52 14.03 6.09
C TYR A 229 12.33 12.55 6.46
N PRO A 230 13.22 11.94 7.26
CA PRO A 230 14.38 12.51 7.94
C PRO A 230 15.53 12.89 6.98
N PRO A 231 16.45 13.78 7.38
CA PRO A 231 17.56 14.17 6.53
C PRO A 231 18.50 12.99 6.26
N PRO A 232 19.18 12.95 5.11
CA PRO A 232 20.19 11.94 4.82
C PRO A 232 21.34 12.01 5.82
N ILE A 233 21.90 10.84 6.12
CA ILE A 233 22.99 10.70 7.09
C ILE A 233 24.20 10.07 6.41
N ILE A 234 25.37 10.65 6.63
CA ILE A 234 26.66 10.03 6.29
C ILE A 234 27.37 9.60 7.57
N PHE A 235 27.71 8.33 7.62
CA PHE A 235 28.62 7.77 8.61
C PHE A 235 29.99 7.57 8.00
N GLU A 236 31.04 8.11 8.62
CA GLU A 236 32.43 7.86 8.24
C GLU A 236 33.18 7.23 9.42
N PRO A 237 34.20 6.40 9.17
CA PRO A 237 34.98 5.79 10.24
C PRO A 237 35.56 6.85 11.19
N ASN A 238 35.38 6.63 12.50
CA ASN A 238 35.92 7.47 13.57
C ASN A 238 35.50 8.96 13.53
N GLN A 239 34.39 9.27 12.86
CA GLN A 239 33.83 10.63 12.83
C GLN A 239 32.40 10.64 13.37
N ALA A 240 31.97 11.81 13.82
CA ALA A 240 30.57 12.04 14.16
C ALA A 240 29.68 11.91 12.91
N PRO A 241 28.43 11.44 13.05
CA PRO A 241 27.47 11.39 11.95
C PRO A 241 27.29 12.78 11.31
N LYS A 242 27.33 12.84 9.98
CA LYS A 242 27.05 14.05 9.22
C LYS A 242 25.58 14.03 8.78
N ILE A 243 24.83 15.04 9.20
CA ILE A 243 23.41 15.18 8.90
C ILE A 243 23.23 16.22 7.80
N LEU A 244 22.62 15.83 6.69
CA LEU A 244 22.58 16.60 5.45
C LEU A 244 21.22 17.30 5.30
N SER A 245 20.95 18.29 6.15
CA SER A 245 19.69 19.03 6.09
C SER A 245 19.53 19.79 4.77
N THR A 246 18.36 19.63 4.15
CA THR A 246 17.95 20.29 2.91
C THR A 246 16.60 20.97 3.13
N SER A 247 16.30 22.03 2.36
CA SER A 247 15.00 22.72 2.45
C SER A 247 14.42 22.92 1.06
N SER A 248 13.24 22.36 0.82
CA SER A 248 12.50 22.46 -0.44
C SER A 248 11.07 21.99 -0.23
N PHE A 249 10.17 22.33 -1.16
CA PHE A 249 8.80 21.83 -1.11
C PHE A 249 8.72 20.36 -1.58
N PRO A 250 7.79 19.57 -1.02
CA PRO A 250 7.37 18.30 -1.61
C PRO A 250 6.86 18.46 -3.05
N LEU A 251 6.93 17.37 -3.82
CA LEU A 251 6.33 17.29 -5.15
C LEU A 251 4.81 17.41 -5.05
N GLY A 252 4.17 17.99 -6.07
CA GLY A 252 2.71 18.15 -6.17
C GLY A 252 2.14 19.39 -5.49
N LEU A 253 2.98 20.21 -4.82
CA LEU A 253 2.51 21.43 -4.15
C LEU A 253 2.62 22.70 -5.01
N THR A 254 3.57 22.75 -5.94
CA THR A 254 3.80 23.91 -6.80
C THR A 254 4.39 23.49 -8.15
N GLU A 255 3.99 24.16 -9.23
CA GLU A 255 4.56 23.94 -10.57
C GLU A 255 6.02 24.42 -10.64
N GLU A 256 6.34 25.49 -9.91
CA GLU A 256 7.66 26.13 -9.87
C GLU A 256 8.59 25.48 -8.83
N LEU A 257 8.57 24.14 -8.75
CA LEU A 257 9.40 23.42 -7.77
C LEU A 257 10.90 23.58 -8.11
N GLU A 258 11.58 24.36 -7.30
CA GLU A 258 13.04 24.48 -7.31
C GLU A 258 13.66 23.60 -6.22
N VAL A 259 14.70 22.85 -6.61
CA VAL A 259 15.49 22.01 -5.71
C VAL A 259 16.96 22.33 -5.89
N GLU A 260 17.66 22.45 -4.76
CA GLU A 260 19.11 22.61 -4.74
C GLU A 260 19.81 21.26 -5.01
N GLU A 261 20.96 21.31 -5.67
CA GLU A 261 21.86 20.16 -5.81
C GLU A 261 22.99 20.31 -4.80
N HIS A 262 23.18 19.30 -3.98
CA HIS A 262 24.28 19.18 -3.05
C HIS A 262 25.24 18.09 -3.53
N GLU A 263 26.51 18.22 -3.17
CA GLU A 263 27.52 17.21 -3.49
C GLU A 263 28.51 16.98 -2.35
N CYS A 264 29.01 15.76 -2.25
CA CYS A 264 30.10 15.39 -1.36
C CYS A 264 30.89 14.20 -1.92
N VAL A 265 32.09 13.98 -1.41
CA VAL A 265 32.89 12.78 -1.72
C VAL A 265 32.69 11.76 -0.62
N LEU A 266 32.22 10.56 -0.96
CA LEU A 266 32.11 9.46 -0.01
C LEU A 266 33.50 8.86 0.24
N THR A 267 34.03 9.03 1.45
CA THR A 267 35.32 8.45 1.86
C THR A 267 35.24 6.92 1.97
N LYS A 268 36.39 6.26 2.02
CA LYS A 268 36.46 4.80 2.16
C LYS A 268 35.70 4.36 3.41
N GLN A 269 34.92 3.28 3.30
CA GLN A 269 34.05 2.78 4.38
C GLN A 269 32.92 3.73 4.80
N ALA A 270 32.74 4.86 4.11
CA ALA A 270 31.61 5.75 4.36
C ALA A 270 30.31 5.06 3.95
N ARG A 271 29.25 5.36 4.70
CA ARG A 271 27.89 4.89 4.44
C ARG A 271 26.94 6.07 4.40
N PHE A 272 26.33 6.27 3.24
CA PHE A 272 25.21 7.19 3.06
C PHE A 272 23.90 6.43 3.29
N ILE A 273 22.97 7.01 4.04
CA ILE A 273 21.67 6.41 4.35
C ILE A 273 20.56 7.45 4.19
N VAL A 274 19.47 7.03 3.58
CA VAL A 274 18.18 7.74 3.55
C VAL A 274 17.09 6.81 4.08
N CYS A 275 16.11 7.38 4.78
CA CYS A 275 15.00 6.65 5.39
C CYS A 275 13.71 7.42 5.12
N SER A 276 12.57 6.74 5.05
CA SER A 276 11.27 7.40 5.23
C SER A 276 11.06 7.83 6.68
N ASP A 277 10.03 8.62 6.93
CA ASP A 277 9.66 9.10 8.27
C ASP A 277 9.16 7.97 9.18
N GLY A 278 8.57 6.91 8.63
CA GLY A 278 8.21 5.72 9.41
C GLY A 278 9.40 5.03 10.10
N ALA A 279 10.65 5.30 9.68
CA ALA A 279 11.84 4.86 10.44
C ALA A 279 11.97 5.53 11.82
N LEU A 280 11.24 6.61 12.09
CA LEU A 280 11.20 7.31 13.38
C LEU A 280 10.15 6.73 14.35
N GLU A 281 9.12 6.08 13.84
CA GLU A 281 7.99 5.54 14.62
C GLU A 281 8.38 4.56 15.74
N PRO A 282 9.42 3.72 15.60
CA PRO A 282 9.83 2.82 16.68
C PRO A 282 10.38 3.53 17.93
N TYR A 283 10.61 4.84 17.87
CA TYR A 283 11.29 5.60 18.93
C TYR A 283 10.32 6.48 19.72
N GLU A 284 10.60 6.62 21.01
CA GLU A 284 9.82 7.49 21.90
C GLU A 284 10.36 8.93 21.94
N GLY A 285 9.49 9.88 22.29
CA GLY A 285 9.83 11.28 22.48
C GLY A 285 9.40 12.18 21.32
N GLY A 286 9.90 13.41 21.31
CA GLY A 286 9.70 14.35 20.20
C GLY A 286 10.56 14.01 18.99
N LEU A 287 10.25 14.62 17.84
CA LEU A 287 10.91 14.34 16.56
C LEU A 287 12.46 14.37 16.63
N SER A 288 13.02 15.34 17.35
CA SER A 288 14.47 15.46 17.54
C SER A 288 15.08 14.30 18.36
N GLU A 289 14.34 13.79 19.35
CA GLU A 289 14.76 12.68 20.21
C GLU A 289 14.66 11.35 19.46
N GLN A 290 13.57 11.16 18.71
CA GLN A 290 13.39 10.01 17.81
C GLN A 290 14.50 9.95 16.77
N PHE A 291 14.79 11.08 16.12
CA PHE A 291 15.85 11.16 15.12
C PHE A 291 17.25 10.88 15.71
N ALA A 292 17.54 11.38 16.91
CA ALA A 292 18.81 11.08 17.58
C ALA A 292 18.96 9.58 17.90
N GLN A 293 17.88 8.91 18.31
CA GLN A 293 17.87 7.46 18.55
C GLN A 293 18.04 6.68 17.25
N LEU A 294 17.35 7.08 16.17
CA LEU A 294 17.53 6.50 14.83
C LEU A 294 18.98 6.60 14.36
N VAL A 295 19.60 7.78 14.45
CA VAL A 295 21.00 8.01 14.08
C VAL A 295 21.93 7.07 14.85
N ASN A 296 21.71 6.91 16.17
CA ASN A 296 22.51 6.03 17.01
C ASN A 296 22.38 4.54 16.60
N HIS A 297 21.16 4.05 16.40
CA HIS A 297 20.93 2.65 15.99
C HIS A 297 21.48 2.37 14.59
N LEU A 298 21.25 3.29 13.64
CA LEU A 298 21.83 3.18 12.31
C LEU A 298 23.36 3.13 12.40
N GLN A 299 24.00 4.03 13.15
CA GLN A 299 25.46 4.09 13.32
C GLN A 299 26.04 2.75 13.78
N ASN A 300 25.39 2.09 14.74
CA ASN A 300 25.81 0.82 15.33
C ASN A 300 25.35 -0.41 14.54
N GLN A 301 24.70 -0.23 13.38
CA GLN A 301 24.11 -1.32 12.58
C GLN A 301 23.13 -2.18 13.40
N SER A 302 22.43 -1.56 14.35
CA SER A 302 21.49 -2.20 15.27
C SER A 302 20.05 -1.76 15.03
N PHE A 303 19.74 -1.28 13.83
CA PHE A 303 18.36 -0.97 13.47
C PHE A 303 17.59 -2.27 13.27
N GLU A 304 16.62 -2.51 14.15
CA GLU A 304 15.66 -3.59 14.06
C GLU A 304 14.28 -2.95 13.99
N ALA A 305 13.59 -3.15 12.88
CA ALA A 305 12.20 -2.73 12.77
C ALA A 305 11.33 -3.59 13.70
N PRO A 306 10.30 -3.01 14.35
CA PRO A 306 9.37 -3.79 15.15
C PRO A 306 8.60 -4.78 14.26
N GLU A 307 8.13 -5.89 14.86
CA GLU A 307 7.30 -6.86 14.13
C GLU A 307 6.04 -6.22 13.53
N HIS A 308 5.54 -5.16 14.15
CA HIS A 308 4.41 -4.35 13.68
C HIS A 308 4.86 -2.89 13.64
N VAL A 309 4.83 -2.30 12.45
CA VAL A 309 5.17 -0.89 12.23
C VAL A 309 3.86 -0.09 12.14
N ALA A 310 3.81 1.06 12.81
CA ALA A 310 2.64 1.94 12.77
C ALA A 310 2.53 2.68 11.42
N ASP A 311 3.66 2.83 10.73
CA ASP A 311 3.78 3.46 9.41
C ASP A 311 4.75 2.68 8.52
N ASP A 312 4.71 2.96 7.22
CA ASP A 312 5.56 2.33 6.21
C ASP A 312 7.04 2.67 6.48
N ILE A 313 7.95 1.71 6.27
CA ILE A 313 9.39 1.94 6.45
C ILE A 313 10.15 1.54 5.20
N ALA A 314 10.79 2.53 4.58
CA ALA A 314 11.81 2.32 3.55
C ALA A 314 13.16 2.86 4.03
N ILE A 315 14.22 2.08 3.83
CA ILE A 315 15.60 2.52 4.05
C ILE A 315 16.42 2.13 2.82
N LEU A 316 17.24 3.06 2.35
CA LEU A 316 18.20 2.83 1.29
C LEU A 316 19.57 3.33 1.74
N SER A 317 20.58 2.48 1.60
CA SER A 317 21.95 2.80 1.94
C SER A 317 22.93 2.49 0.83
N LEU A 318 23.87 3.42 0.62
CA LEU A 318 25.04 3.25 -0.23
C LEU A 318 26.28 3.22 0.64
N ARG A 319 26.91 2.04 0.75
CA ARG A 319 28.12 1.83 1.54
C ARG A 319 29.31 1.65 0.62
N ARG A 320 30.31 2.53 0.73
CA ARG A 320 31.60 2.36 0.08
C ARG A 320 32.41 1.30 0.82
N MET A 321 32.96 0.32 0.13
CA MET A 321 33.72 -0.78 0.73
C MET A 321 35.21 -0.47 0.84
N ASN A 322 35.81 0.14 -0.20
CA ASN A 322 37.26 0.25 -0.38
C ASN A 322 37.78 1.67 -0.65
#